data_AF-A0A1C5RTU3-F1
#
_entry.id   AF-A0A1C5RTU3-F1
#
_cell.length_a   1.000
_cell.length_b   1.000
_cell.length_c   1.000
_cell.angle_alpha   90.00
_cell.angle_beta   90.00
_cell.angle_gamma   90.00
#
_symmetry.space_group_name_H-M   'P 1'
#
loop_
_entity.id
_entity.type
_entity.pdbx_description
1 polymer ?
#
loop_
_entity_poly.entity_id
_entity_poly.type
_entity_poly.pdbx_seq_one_letter_code
_entity_poly.pdbx_strand_id
1 'polypeptide(L)'
;MDGVIENTSTDKIIMIDKLCKRILGHPKVLGRIMKGFIKEAENLSLEEIMELIKGKKDHEGNYYFQQLNNVSDIPYHGKVEFDYFCCINLPQKEGTTKRIYLDVEIQNVENPGYSLVTRGQDYLSRMVIYQNGREYDYRNYKNMKKTMSFSRQQKKEMNI
;
A
#
# COMPACT_ATOMS: atom_id res chain seq x y z
N MET A 1 -38.63 -4.77 13.01
CA MET A 1 -37.65 -5.57 13.78
C MET A 1 -36.32 -5.60 13.02
N ASP A 2 -36.04 -4.56 12.22
CA ASP A 2 -35.07 -4.59 11.12
C ASP A 2 -33.79 -3.82 11.45
N GLY A 3 -33.84 -2.90 12.42
CA GLY A 3 -32.68 -2.10 12.85
C GLY A 3 -31.63 -2.87 13.69
N VAL A 4 -31.95 -4.05 14.23
CA VAL A 4 -30.96 -4.86 14.99
C VAL A 4 -30.14 -5.76 14.06
N ILE A 5 -30.73 -6.19 12.95
CA ILE A 5 -30.10 -7.10 11.96
C ILE A 5 -29.17 -6.31 11.01
N GLU A 6 -29.54 -5.09 10.62
CA GLU A 6 -28.68 -4.22 9.80
C GLU A 6 -27.40 -3.78 10.53
N ASN A 7 -27.48 -3.47 11.83
CA ASN A 7 -26.33 -3.09 12.64
C ASN A 7 -25.33 -4.24 12.80
N THR A 8 -25.81 -5.47 13.00
CA THR A 8 -24.94 -6.66 13.12
C THR A 8 -24.26 -7.04 11.80
N SER A 9 -24.88 -6.75 10.64
CA SER A 9 -24.24 -6.96 9.34
C SER A 9 -23.15 -5.92 9.07
N THR A 10 -23.39 -4.66 9.43
CA THR A 10 -22.43 -3.56 9.26
C THR A 10 -21.19 -3.75 10.12
N ASP A 11 -21.37 -4.14 11.40
CA ASP A 11 -20.25 -4.43 12.31
C ASP A 11 -19.37 -5.57 11.81
N LYS A 12 -19.97 -6.62 11.22
CA LYS A 12 -19.23 -7.72 10.60
C LYS A 12 -18.40 -7.27 9.40
N ILE A 13 -18.94 -6.41 8.54
CA ILE A 13 -18.21 -5.86 7.39
C ILE A 13 -17.00 -5.05 7.86
N ILE A 14 -17.19 -4.19 8.86
CA ILE A 14 -16.09 -3.39 9.45
C ILE A 14 -15.02 -4.30 10.07
N MET A 15 -15.42 -5.38 10.75
CA MET A 15 -14.48 -6.34 11.33
C MET A 15 -13.69 -7.08 10.26
N ILE A 16 -14.34 -7.53 9.19
CA ILE A 16 -13.70 -8.20 8.05
C ILE A 16 -12.69 -7.26 7.37
N ASP A 17 -13.08 -6.02 7.12
CA ASP A 17 -12.20 -5.00 6.54
C ASP A 17 -10.92 -4.82 7.37
N LYS A 18 -11.06 -4.64 8.69
CA LYS A 18 -9.91 -4.54 9.62
C LYS A 18 -9.03 -5.78 9.60
N LEU A 19 -9.62 -6.98 9.54
CA LEU A 19 -8.87 -8.24 9.46
C LEU A 19 -8.10 -8.34 8.15
N CYS A 20 -8.73 -8.02 7.01
CA CYS A 20 -8.08 -8.01 5.71
C CYS A 20 -6.89 -7.04 5.70
N LYS A 21 -7.07 -5.81 6.19
CA LYS A 21 -5.99 -4.81 6.32
C LYS A 21 -4.83 -5.33 7.18
N ARG A 22 -5.13 -6.01 8.28
CA ARG A 22 -4.10 -6.64 9.15
C ARG A 22 -3.36 -7.79 8.47
N ILE A 23 -4.05 -8.61 7.68
CA ILE A 23 -3.43 -9.69 6.90
C ILE A 23 -2.50 -9.11 5.83
N LEU A 24 -2.90 -8.03 5.15
CA LEU A 24 -2.07 -7.35 4.17
C LEU A 24 -0.78 -6.79 4.80
N GLY A 25 -0.88 -6.21 5.99
CA GLY A 25 0.28 -5.71 6.72
C GLY A 25 1.19 -6.79 7.32
N HIS A 26 0.84 -8.07 7.22
CA HIS A 26 1.68 -9.13 7.75
C HIS A 26 2.97 -9.26 6.91
N PRO A 27 4.19 -9.27 7.53
CA PRO A 27 5.46 -9.23 6.78
C PRO A 27 5.59 -10.29 5.69
N LYS A 28 5.10 -11.50 5.94
CA LYS A 28 5.14 -12.60 4.96
C LYS A 28 4.21 -12.39 3.76
N VAL A 29 3.07 -11.73 3.95
CA VAL A 29 2.12 -11.43 2.88
C VAL A 29 2.67 -10.29 2.04
N LEU A 30 3.01 -9.18 2.69
CA LEU A 30 3.56 -8.01 2.04
C LEU A 30 4.89 -8.31 1.34
N GLY A 31 5.78 -9.06 1.99
CA GLY A 31 7.06 -9.47 1.41
C GLY A 31 6.92 -10.31 0.14
N ARG A 32 5.87 -11.16 0.05
CA ARG A 32 5.58 -11.92 -1.18
C ARG A 32 5.05 -11.04 -2.30
N ILE A 33 4.18 -10.08 -1.97
CA ILE A 33 3.70 -9.08 -2.94
C ILE A 33 4.89 -8.31 -3.49
N MET A 34 5.74 -7.77 -2.60
CA MET A 34 6.94 -7.02 -3.00
C MET A 34 7.88 -7.88 -3.85
N LYS A 35 8.19 -9.11 -3.42
CA LYS A 35 9.08 -10.02 -4.16
C LYS A 35 8.55 -10.38 -5.55
N GLY A 36 7.24 -10.57 -5.68
CA GLY A 36 6.61 -11.00 -6.93
C GLY A 36 6.44 -9.88 -7.96
N PHE A 37 6.30 -8.63 -7.51
CA PHE A 37 5.88 -7.53 -8.38
C PHE A 37 6.82 -6.31 -8.41
N ILE A 38 7.76 -6.18 -7.47
CA ILE A 38 8.70 -5.05 -7.40
C ILE A 38 10.06 -5.50 -7.91
N LYS A 39 10.44 -5.01 -9.11
CA LYS A 39 11.74 -5.34 -9.72
C LYS A 39 12.94 -5.01 -8.82
N GLU A 40 12.86 -3.95 -8.03
CA GLU A 40 13.92 -3.52 -7.11
C GLU A 40 14.13 -4.51 -5.94
N ALA A 41 13.21 -5.46 -5.74
CA ALA A 41 13.30 -6.55 -4.77
C ALA A 41 13.78 -7.88 -5.39
N GLU A 42 14.06 -7.92 -6.69
CA GLU A 42 14.43 -9.15 -7.41
C GLU A 42 15.67 -9.83 -6.82
N ASN A 43 16.65 -9.05 -6.38
CA ASN A 43 17.90 -9.57 -5.81
C ASN A 43 17.82 -9.92 -4.32
N LEU A 44 16.72 -9.61 -3.64
CA LEU A 44 16.53 -9.88 -2.21
C LEU A 44 15.74 -11.16 -2.00
N SER A 45 16.15 -12.02 -1.08
CA SER A 45 15.33 -13.15 -0.62
C SER A 45 14.03 -12.67 0.05
N LEU A 46 13.05 -13.57 0.15
CA LEU A 46 11.81 -13.26 0.87
C LEU A 46 12.11 -12.95 2.35
N GLU A 47 13.05 -13.68 2.93
CA GLU A 47 13.52 -13.51 4.30
C GLU A 47 14.13 -12.12 4.50
N GLU A 48 15.00 -11.66 3.59
CA GLU A 48 15.56 -10.30 3.66
C GLU A 48 14.48 -9.22 3.58
N ILE A 49 13.50 -9.37 2.68
CA ILE A 49 12.38 -8.42 2.57
C ILE A 49 11.56 -8.42 3.87
N MET A 50 11.30 -9.59 4.44
CA MET A 50 10.57 -9.70 5.71
C MET A 50 11.32 -9.03 6.87
N GLU A 51 12.64 -9.15 6.94
CA GLU A 51 13.44 -8.47 7.96
C GLU A 51 13.42 -6.95 7.78
N LEU A 52 13.42 -6.45 6.53
CA LEU A 52 13.20 -5.03 6.25
C LEU A 52 11.85 -4.56 6.81
N ILE A 53 10.78 -5.32 6.56
CA ILE A 53 9.41 -4.98 7.01
C ILE A 53 9.27 -5.03 8.53
N LYS A 54 9.89 -6.00 9.22
CA LYS A 54 9.78 -6.17 10.69
C LYS A 54 10.44 -5.05 11.49
N GLY A 55 11.26 -4.21 10.87
CA GLY A 55 11.89 -3.07 11.54
C GLY A 55 13.42 -3.06 11.49
N LYS A 56 14.04 -3.66 10.47
CA LYS A 56 15.47 -3.41 10.23
C LYS A 56 15.73 -1.92 10.07
N LYS A 57 16.81 -1.45 10.67
CA LYS A 57 17.29 -0.07 10.60
C LYS A 57 18.56 0.03 9.76
N ASP A 58 18.77 1.18 9.14
CA ASP A 58 20.05 1.53 8.52
C ASP A 58 21.07 2.00 9.58
N HIS A 59 22.26 2.40 9.11
CA HIS A 59 23.36 2.86 9.96
C HIS A 59 23.07 4.19 10.65
N GLU A 60 22.13 4.99 10.14
CA GLU A 60 21.65 6.23 10.75
C GLU A 60 20.50 5.99 11.74
N GLY A 61 20.05 4.74 11.87
CA GLY A 61 18.95 4.35 12.75
C GLY A 61 17.56 4.52 12.15
N ASN A 62 17.46 4.87 10.86
CA ASN A 62 16.19 4.99 10.17
C ASN A 62 15.66 3.60 9.77
N TYR A 63 14.35 3.39 9.91
CA TYR A 63 13.74 2.14 9.48
C TYR A 63 13.71 2.04 7.95
N TYR A 64 14.03 0.85 7.44
CA TYR A 64 13.87 0.54 6.01
C TYR A 64 12.41 0.50 5.59
N PHE A 65 11.50 0.12 6.48
CA PHE A 65 10.07 0.04 6.23
C PHE A 65 9.29 0.98 7.15
N GLN A 66 8.31 1.67 6.60
CA GLN A 66 7.40 2.54 7.34
C GLN A 66 5.99 2.33 6.82
N GLN A 67 5.08 1.91 7.70
CA GLN A 67 3.65 2.08 7.45
C GLN A 67 3.30 3.56 7.58
N LEU A 68 2.59 4.09 6.60
CA LEU A 68 2.18 5.50 6.53
C LEU A 68 0.75 5.64 7.04
N ASN A 69 0.30 6.89 7.23
CA ASN A 69 -1.08 7.16 7.62
C ASN A 69 -2.04 6.76 6.51
N ASN A 70 -2.94 5.83 6.82
CA ASN A 70 -4.00 5.40 5.92
C ASN A 70 -5.00 6.52 5.60
N VAL A 71 -5.03 7.61 6.38
CA VAL A 71 -5.85 8.79 6.09
C VAL A 71 -4.92 9.98 5.89
N SER A 72 -4.97 10.59 4.72
CA SER A 72 -4.09 11.71 4.36
C SER A 72 -4.85 12.78 3.58
N ASP A 73 -4.49 14.04 3.81
CA ASP A 73 -4.95 15.15 2.97
C ASP A 73 -4.03 15.26 1.75
N ILE A 74 -4.60 15.05 0.58
CA ILE A 74 -3.91 15.06 -0.70
C ILE A 74 -4.37 16.30 -1.46
N PRO A 75 -3.46 17.22 -1.84
CA PRO A 75 -3.80 18.38 -2.66
C PRO A 75 -4.71 18.02 -3.84
N TYR A 76 -5.78 18.80 -4.02
CA TYR A 76 -6.81 18.63 -5.05
C TYR A 76 -7.70 17.38 -4.94
N HIS A 77 -7.35 16.39 -4.12
CA HIS A 77 -8.18 15.21 -3.84
C HIS A 77 -8.88 15.32 -2.48
N GLY A 78 -8.40 16.20 -1.59
CA GLY A 78 -8.86 16.34 -0.23
C GLY A 78 -8.47 15.14 0.63
N LYS A 79 -9.32 14.79 1.59
CA LYS A 79 -9.09 13.67 2.51
C LYS A 79 -9.27 12.34 1.79
N VAL A 80 -8.16 11.63 1.61
CA VAL A 80 -8.10 10.30 0.99
C VAL A 80 -7.85 9.24 2.06
N GLU A 81 -8.53 8.10 1.92
CA GLU A 81 -8.28 6.89 2.69
C GLU A 81 -7.63 5.82 1.81
N PHE A 82 -6.60 5.16 2.35
CA PHE A 82 -5.89 4.03 1.79
C PHE A 82 -6.13 2.80 2.66
N ASP A 83 -6.26 1.62 2.07
CA ASP A 83 -6.41 0.40 2.87
C ASP A 83 -5.10 0.01 3.57
N TYR A 84 -3.98 0.05 2.84
CA TYR A 84 -2.65 -0.17 3.39
C TYR A 84 -1.59 0.63 2.64
N PHE A 85 -1.19 1.76 3.22
CA PHE A 85 -0.18 2.64 2.64
C PHE A 85 1.15 2.54 3.39
N CYS A 86 2.25 2.34 2.67
CA CYS A 86 3.57 2.17 3.25
C CYS A 86 4.68 2.64 2.31
N CYS A 87 5.91 2.74 2.82
CA CYS A 87 7.09 2.85 2.00
C CYS A 87 8.20 1.91 2.49
N ILE A 88 9.02 1.46 1.54
CA ILE A 88 10.15 0.59 1.81
C ILE A 88 11.40 1.07 1.04
N ASN A 89 12.53 1.11 1.73
CA ASN A 89 13.85 1.27 1.15
C ASN A 89 14.39 -0.13 0.80
N LEU A 90 14.66 -0.38 -0.47
CA LEU A 90 15.20 -1.66 -0.93
C LEU A 90 16.69 -1.53 -1.24
N PRO A 91 17.59 -2.25 -0.54
CA PRO A 91 19.01 -2.28 -0.88
C PRO A 91 19.25 -2.82 -2.29
N GLN A 92 20.17 -2.21 -3.01
CA GLN A 92 20.58 -2.59 -4.37
C GLN A 92 22.02 -3.13 -4.38
N LYS A 93 22.39 -3.86 -5.44
CA LYS A 93 23.71 -4.50 -5.58
C LYS A 93 24.87 -3.50 -5.57
N GLU A 94 24.64 -2.32 -6.12
CA GLU A 94 25.59 -1.21 -6.17
C GLU A 94 25.74 -0.44 -4.83
N GLY A 95 25.16 -0.94 -3.74
CA GLY A 95 25.23 -0.31 -2.42
C GLY A 95 24.29 0.90 -2.25
N THR A 96 23.45 1.19 -3.26
CA THR A 96 22.41 2.22 -3.14
C THR A 96 21.11 1.64 -2.57
N THR A 97 20.16 2.51 -2.22
CA THR A 97 18.79 2.12 -1.86
C THR A 97 17.79 2.73 -2.83
N LYS A 98 16.70 2.00 -3.09
CA LYS A 98 15.54 2.53 -3.83
C LYS A 98 14.34 2.57 -2.91
N ARG A 99 13.83 3.78 -2.65
CA ARG A 99 12.60 3.97 -1.91
C ARG A 99 11.40 3.74 -2.83
N ILE A 100 10.49 2.88 -2.40
CA ILE A 100 9.23 2.57 -3.08
C ILE A 100 8.09 2.96 -2.15
N TYR A 101 7.16 3.78 -2.65
CA TYR A 101 5.86 4.00 -2.02
C TYR A 101 4.88 2.96 -2.54
N LEU A 102 4.17 2.33 -1.62
CA LEU A 102 3.30 1.22 -1.92
C LEU A 102 1.92 1.42 -1.29
N ASP A 103 0.93 1.30 -2.13
CA ASP A 103 -0.48 1.22 -1.78
C ASP A 103 -1.02 -0.19 -2.12
N VAL A 104 -1.71 -0.82 -1.19
CA VAL A 104 -2.33 -2.14 -1.40
C VAL A 104 -3.80 -2.04 -1.04
N GLU A 105 -4.65 -2.07 -2.06
CA GLU A 105 -6.09 -1.82 -1.97
C GLU A 105 -6.89 -3.13 -2.04
N ILE A 106 -7.84 -3.27 -1.12
CA ILE A 106 -8.79 -4.38 -1.06
C ILE A 106 -10.04 -3.96 -1.85
N GLN A 107 -10.25 -4.58 -3.01
CA GLN A 107 -11.38 -4.23 -3.84
C GLN A 107 -12.63 -5.03 -3.47
N ASN A 108 -13.66 -4.33 -3.01
CA ASN A 108 -14.96 -4.91 -2.66
C ASN A 108 -15.89 -5.12 -3.88
N VAL A 109 -15.68 -4.37 -4.96
CA VAL A 109 -16.52 -4.43 -6.17
C VAL A 109 -15.65 -4.51 -7.42
N GLU A 110 -15.95 -5.49 -8.27
CA GLU A 110 -15.19 -5.78 -9.49
C GLU A 110 -15.24 -4.64 -10.49
N ASN A 111 -16.45 -4.10 -10.74
CA ASN A 111 -16.68 -2.98 -11.64
C ASN A 111 -17.81 -2.07 -11.11
N PRO A 112 -17.48 -1.03 -10.34
CA PRO A 112 -18.46 -0.04 -9.85
C PRO A 112 -18.92 0.96 -10.93
N GLY A 113 -18.69 0.67 -12.22
CA GLY A 113 -18.99 1.56 -13.35
C GLY A 113 -17.76 2.09 -14.08
N TYR A 114 -16.56 1.61 -13.73
CA TYR A 114 -15.28 1.98 -14.35
C TYR A 114 -14.22 0.88 -14.16
N SER A 115 -13.22 0.86 -15.04
CA SER A 115 -12.20 -0.21 -15.07
C SER A 115 -11.25 -0.18 -13.86
N LEU A 116 -10.62 -1.31 -13.56
CA LEU A 116 -9.51 -1.37 -12.60
C LEU A 116 -8.34 -0.47 -12.98
N VAL A 117 -8.05 -0.32 -14.27
CA VAL A 117 -6.95 0.52 -14.76
C VAL A 117 -7.21 1.99 -14.41
N THR A 118 -8.45 2.46 -14.59
CA THR A 118 -8.86 3.82 -14.25
C THR A 118 -8.65 4.10 -12.76
N ARG A 119 -9.03 3.15 -11.89
CA ARG A 119 -8.74 3.24 -10.45
C ARG A 119 -7.25 3.27 -10.15
N GLY A 120 -6.49 2.37 -10.77
CA GLY A 120 -5.04 2.28 -10.57
C GLY A 120 -4.33 3.60 -10.91
N GLN A 121 -4.76 4.29 -11.96
CA GLN A 121 -4.22 5.62 -12.33
C GLN A 121 -4.48 6.66 -11.24
N ASP A 122 -5.69 6.67 -10.67
CA ASP A 122 -6.04 7.58 -9.58
C ASP A 122 -5.24 7.26 -8.30
N TYR A 123 -5.13 5.98 -7.92
CA TYR A 123 -4.30 5.53 -6.78
C TYR A 123 -2.83 5.95 -6.93
N LEU A 124 -2.25 5.75 -8.12
CA LEU A 124 -0.89 6.19 -8.43
C LEU A 124 -0.75 7.72 -8.32
N SER A 125 -1.73 8.47 -8.84
CA SER A 125 -1.72 9.93 -8.81
C SER A 125 -1.76 10.48 -7.39
N ARG A 126 -2.60 9.90 -6.52
CA ARG A 126 -2.66 10.24 -5.08
C ARG A 126 -1.31 10.07 -4.40
N MET A 127 -0.60 8.96 -4.65
CA MET A 127 0.72 8.71 -4.07
C MET A 127 1.82 9.62 -4.63
N VAL A 128 1.75 9.97 -5.92
CA VAL A 128 2.68 10.94 -6.52
C VAL A 128 2.45 12.30 -5.86
N ILE A 129 1.20 12.77 -5.77
CA ILE A 129 0.88 14.05 -5.14
C ILE A 129 1.22 14.03 -3.64
N TYR A 130 1.03 12.91 -2.93
CA TYR A 130 1.45 12.75 -1.54
C TYR A 130 2.93 13.06 -1.33
N GLN A 131 3.78 12.74 -2.29
CA GLN A 131 5.22 13.01 -2.20
C GLN A 131 5.58 14.50 -2.43
N ASN A 132 4.67 15.32 -2.94
CA ASN A 132 4.92 16.75 -3.16
C ASN A 132 5.08 17.48 -1.82
N GLY A 133 6.17 18.25 -1.68
CA GLY A 133 6.58 18.91 -0.44
C GLY A 133 7.21 17.97 0.59
N ARG A 134 7.35 16.67 0.29
CA ARG A 134 7.99 15.65 1.14
C ARG A 134 9.26 15.10 0.52
N GLU A 135 9.16 14.60 -0.71
CA GLU A 135 10.26 14.00 -1.46
C GLU A 135 10.70 14.89 -2.62
N TYR A 136 9.76 15.59 -3.27
CA TYR A 136 10.02 16.47 -4.40
C TYR A 136 9.18 17.74 -4.34
N ASP A 137 9.51 18.71 -5.20
CA ASP A 137 8.69 19.89 -5.48
C ASP A 137 8.76 20.25 -6.98
N TYR A 138 8.08 21.33 -7.38
CA TYR A 138 8.04 21.80 -8.76
C TYR A 138 9.41 22.20 -9.35
N ARG A 139 10.43 22.39 -8.51
CA ARG A 139 11.81 22.71 -8.92
C ARG A 139 12.68 21.46 -8.97
N ASN A 140 12.28 20.36 -8.32
CA ASN A 140 13.14 19.20 -8.09
C ASN A 140 12.43 17.85 -8.25
N TYR A 141 11.82 17.61 -9.41
CA TYR A 141 11.14 16.35 -9.73
C TYR A 141 12.05 15.10 -9.67
N LYS A 142 13.37 15.24 -9.85
CA LYS A 142 14.31 14.12 -9.82
C LYS A 142 14.33 13.37 -8.48
N ASN A 143 13.89 14.01 -7.40
CA ASN A 143 13.85 13.37 -6.09
C ASN A 143 12.62 12.48 -5.88
N MET A 144 11.62 12.55 -6.77
CA MET A 144 10.41 11.74 -6.72
C MET A 144 10.75 10.25 -6.62
N LYS A 145 10.07 9.55 -5.72
CA LYS A 145 10.21 8.13 -5.49
C LYS A 145 9.16 7.36 -6.27
N LYS A 146 9.52 6.12 -6.63
CA LYS A 146 8.63 5.25 -7.38
C LYS A 146 7.40 4.89 -6.55
N THR A 147 6.24 4.92 -7.19
CA THR A 147 4.95 4.52 -6.62
C THR A 147 4.49 3.23 -7.27
N MET A 148 3.88 2.35 -6.49
CA MET A 148 3.18 1.15 -7.00
C MET A 148 1.89 0.98 -6.21
N SER A 149 0.78 0.70 -6.91
CA SER A 149 -0.50 0.35 -6.29
C SER A 149 -0.88 -1.07 -6.71
N PHE A 150 -1.26 -1.90 -5.74
CA PHE A 150 -1.76 -3.24 -5.98
C PHE A 150 -3.22 -3.30 -5.55
N SER A 151 -4.12 -3.33 -6.53
CA SER A 151 -5.53 -3.60 -6.29
C SER A 151 -5.80 -5.09 -6.41
N ARG A 152 -6.19 -5.74 -5.30
CA ARG A 152 -6.60 -7.15 -5.33
C ARG A 152 -8.12 -7.24 -5.40
N GLN A 153 -8.64 -7.87 -6.45
CA GLN A 153 -10.04 -8.29 -6.52
C GLN A 153 -10.29 -9.41 -5.49
N GLN A 154 -11.26 -9.23 -4.59
CA GLN A 154 -11.91 -10.37 -3.96
C GLN A 154 -12.84 -10.99 -5.00
N LYS A 155 -12.48 -12.16 -5.53
CA LYS A 155 -13.40 -12.96 -6.33
C LYS A 155 -14.59 -13.31 -5.42
N LYS A 156 -15.84 -13.04 -5.84
CA LYS A 156 -17.06 -13.54 -5.20
C LYS A 156 -17.14 -15.07 -5.33
N GLU A 157 -16.21 -15.78 -4.70
CA GLU A 157 -16.27 -17.23 -4.48
C GLU A 157 -16.26 -17.47 -2.97
N MET A 158 -17.20 -16.84 -2.27
CA MET A 158 -17.67 -17.32 -0.97
C MET A 158 -19.16 -17.62 -1.13
N ASN A 159 -19.45 -18.76 -1.76
CA ASN A 159 -20.72 -19.44 -1.52
C ASN A 159 -20.64 -20.04 -0.11
N ILE A 160 -21.09 -19.28 0.88
CA ILE A 160 -21.57 -19.80 2.16
C ILE A 160 -23.07 -19.52 2.19
#